data_AF-A0A961H5R1-F1
#
_entry.id   AF-A0A961H5R1-F1
#
_cell.length_a   1.000
_cell.length_b   1.000
_cell.length_c   1.000
_cell.angle_alpha   90.00
_cell.angle_beta   90.00
_cell.angle_gamma   90.00
#
_symmetry.space_group_name_H-M   'P 1'
#
loop_
_entity.id
_entity.type
_entity.pdbx_description
1 polymer ?
#
loop_
_entity_poly.entity_id
_entity_poly.type
_entity_poly.pdbx_seq_one_letter_code
_entity_poly.pdbx_strand_id
1 'polypeptide(L)' 'AFYLWVPAPNGDAWALAQRLAVEVGIVSSPGEFYGEQAAGFVRIAAVQPDARLDLVDARLDALGGSGLGGSELGR' A
#
# COMPACT_ATOMS: atom_id res chain seq x y z
N ALA A 1 -4.78 13.77 -5.52
CA ALA A 1 -4.04 13.71 -4.23
C ALA A 1 -3.01 12.58 -4.32
N PHE A 2 -1.83 12.70 -3.67
CA PHE A 2 -0.76 11.66 -3.66
C PHE A 2 -0.91 10.64 -2.52
N TYR A 3 -2.13 10.45 -2.04
CA TYR A 3 -2.43 9.51 -0.96
C TYR A 3 -3.39 8.45 -1.47
N LEU A 4 -3.08 7.20 -1.16
CA LEU A 4 -3.94 6.05 -1.40
C LEU A 4 -4.61 5.67 -0.07
N TRP A 5 -5.90 5.34 -0.16
CA TRP A 5 -6.66 4.75 0.92
C TRP A 5 -6.96 3.31 0.55
N VAL A 6 -6.22 2.38 1.16
CA VAL A 6 -6.30 0.96 0.83
C VAL A 6 -7.21 0.28 1.85
N PRO A 7 -8.30 -0.39 1.42
CA PRO A 7 -9.15 -1.13 2.34
C PRO A 7 -8.35 -2.29 2.95
N ALA A 8 -8.43 -2.41 4.27
CA ALA A 8 -7.79 -3.52 4.97
C ALA A 8 -8.62 -4.79 4.80
N PRO A 9 -7.98 -5.95 4.51
CA PRO A 9 -8.68 -7.22 4.53
C PRO A 9 -9.37 -7.43 5.88
N ASN A 10 -10.66 -7.80 5.84
CA ASN A 10 -11.50 -7.99 7.02
C ASN A 10 -11.66 -6.73 7.90
N GLY A 11 -11.28 -5.54 7.41
CA GLY A 11 -11.34 -4.29 8.15
C GLY A 11 -10.22 -4.07 9.19
N ASP A 12 -9.21 -4.93 9.24
CA ASP A 12 -8.12 -4.81 10.22
C ASP A 12 -6.95 -3.97 9.67
N ALA A 13 -7.07 -2.65 9.80
CA ALA A 13 -6.07 -1.70 9.32
C ALA A 13 -4.70 -1.83 10.01
N TRP A 14 -4.68 -2.24 11.28
CA TRP A 14 -3.42 -2.46 12.00
C TRP A 14 -2.67 -3.67 11.50
N ALA A 15 -3.36 -4.80 11.29
CA ALA A 15 -2.76 -5.98 10.71
C ALA A 15 -2.23 -5.69 9.30
N LEU A 16 -2.98 -4.95 8.47
CA LEU A 16 -2.48 -4.54 7.16
C LEU A 16 -1.24 -3.65 7.26
N ALA A 17 -1.24 -2.63 8.14
CA ALA A 17 -0.09 -1.75 8.32
C ALA A 17 1.16 -2.53 8.80
N GLN A 18 0.98 -3.51 9.69
CA GLN A 18 2.07 -4.38 10.14
C GLN A 18 2.62 -5.23 9.00
N ARG A 19 1.77 -5.87 8.20
CA ARG A 19 2.19 -6.67 7.05
C ARG A 19 2.93 -5.84 6.01
N LEU A 20 2.44 -4.65 5.69
CA LEU A 20 3.11 -3.71 4.79
C LEU A 20 4.51 -3.34 5.30
N ALA A 21 4.68 -3.12 6.61
CA ALA A 21 5.96 -2.81 7.21
C ALA A 21 6.93 -4.00 7.19
N VAL A 22 6.44 -5.20 7.53
CA VAL A 22 7.28 -6.40 7.69
C VAL A 22 7.62 -7.06 6.35
N GLU A 23 6.64 -7.20 5.45
CA GLU A 23 6.79 -7.95 4.20
C GLU A 23 7.28 -7.06 3.05
N VAL A 24 6.85 -5.79 3.02
CA VAL A 24 7.11 -4.88 1.87
C VAL A 24 8.05 -3.73 2.26
N GLY A 25 8.20 -3.43 3.55
CA GLY A 25 9.01 -2.32 4.04
C GLY A 25 8.35 -0.95 3.86
N ILE A 26 7.02 -0.89 3.81
CA ILE A 26 6.24 0.34 3.74
C ILE A 26 5.76 0.71 5.15
N VAL A 27 6.08 1.92 5.59
CA VAL A 27 5.47 2.51 6.80
C VAL A 27 4.23 3.27 6.38
N SER A 28 3.08 2.83 6.88
CA SER A 28 1.76 3.39 6.57
C SER A 28 1.01 3.83 7.82
N SER A 29 -0.12 4.52 7.65
CA SER A 29 -0.92 5.01 8.77
C SER A 29 -2.30 4.30 8.80
N PRO A 30 -2.61 3.54 9.86
CA PRO A 30 -3.97 3.06 10.12
C PRO A 30 -5.00 4.19 10.06
N GLY A 31 -6.14 3.91 9.45
CA GLY A 31 -7.12 4.93 9.12
C GLY A 31 -7.88 5.49 10.33
N GLU A 32 -7.88 4.79 11.46
CA GLU A 32 -8.51 5.28 12.70
C GLU A 32 -7.96 6.64 13.18
N PHE A 33 -6.70 6.95 12.84
CA PHE A 33 -6.10 8.25 13.12
C PHE A 33 -6.78 9.40 12.38
N TYR A 34 -7.69 9.10 11.44
CA TYR A 34 -8.44 10.05 10.62
C TYR A 34 -9.96 9.96 10.82
N GLY A 35 -10.41 9.20 11.82
CA GLY A 35 -11.82 9.07 12.19
C GLY A 35 -12.39 7.66 11.97
N GLU A 36 -13.53 7.42 12.60
CA GLU A 36 -14.18 6.10 12.66
C GLU A 36 -14.49 5.53 11.27
N GLN A 37 -14.94 6.36 10.34
CA GLN A 37 -15.28 5.92 8.98
C GLN A 37 -14.06 5.42 8.19
N ALA A 38 -12.85 5.77 8.63
CA ALA A 38 -11.60 5.35 8.02
C ALA A 38 -10.94 4.16 8.74
N ALA A 39 -11.49 3.69 9.86
CA ALA A 39 -10.86 2.65 10.70
C ALA A 39 -10.53 1.34 9.95
N GLY A 40 -11.30 1.01 8.90
CA GLY A 40 -11.07 -0.15 8.04
C GLY A 40 -10.06 0.06 6.89
N PHE A 41 -9.33 1.17 6.86
CA PHE A 41 -8.41 1.52 5.78
C PHE A 41 -7.00 1.80 6.28
N VAL A 42 -6.02 1.71 5.39
CA VAL A 42 -4.66 2.20 5.59
C VAL A 42 -4.38 3.33 4.61
N ARG A 43 -3.79 4.42 5.09
CA ARG A 43 -3.36 5.55 4.28
C ARG A 43 -1.88 5.40 3.91
N ILE A 44 -1.58 5.49 2.62
CA ILE A 44 -0.22 5.37 2.06
C ILE A 44 0.10 6.65 1.27
N ALA A 45 1.28 7.22 1.48
CA ALA A 45 1.77 8.37 0.73
C ALA A 45 2.66 7.92 -0.45
N ALA A 46 2.18 8.08 -1.68
CA ALA A 46 2.93 7.77 -2.89
C ALA A 46 3.80 8.97 -3.32
N VAL A 47 4.77 9.33 -2.47
CA VAL A 47 5.59 10.56 -2.61
C VAL A 47 7.09 10.30 -2.55
N GLN A 48 7.50 9.03 -2.56
CA GLN A 48 8.91 8.65 -2.58
C GLN A 48 9.46 8.74 -4.02
N PRO A 49 10.78 8.90 -4.21
CA PRO A 49 11.40 8.83 -5.53
C PRO A 49 11.13 7.48 -6.22
N ASP A 50 11.09 7.48 -7.56
CA ASP A 50 10.75 6.30 -8.37
C ASP A 50 11.56 5.06 -7.99
N ALA A 51 12.88 5.19 -7.79
CA ALA A 51 13.73 4.06 -7.37
C ALA A 51 13.30 3.39 -6.05
N ARG A 52 12.59 4.09 -5.16
CA ARG A 52 12.02 3.53 -3.93
C ARG A 52 10.67 2.84 -4.20
N LEU A 53 9.91 3.32 -5.18
CA LEU A 53 8.68 2.69 -5.65
C LEU A 53 9.02 1.40 -6.41
N ASP A 54 10.03 1.41 -7.29
CA ASP A 54 10.53 0.22 -8.00
C ASP A 54 10.94 -0.89 -7.02
N LEU A 55 11.59 -0.51 -5.91
CA LEU A 55 11.96 -1.46 -4.86
C LEU A 55 10.74 -2.07 -4.16
N VAL A 56 9.67 -1.29 -3.97
CA VAL A 56 8.40 -1.79 -3.42
C VAL A 56 7.77 -2.79 -4.39
N ASP A 57 7.72 -2.47 -5.68
CA ASP A 57 7.16 -3.36 -6.71
C ASP A 57 7.92 -4.69 -6.76
N ALA A 58 9.26 -4.66 -6.77
CA ALA A 58 10.07 -5.88 -6.73
C ALA A 58 9.81 -6.76 -5.50
N ARG A 59 9.52 -6.15 -4.33
CA ARG A 59 9.17 -6.91 -3.11
C ARG A 59 7.78 -7.53 -3.20
N LEU A 60 6.82 -6.82 -3.80
CA LEU A 60 5.47 -7.34 -4.01
C LEU A 60 5.48 -8.53 -4.98
N ASP A 61 6.24 -8.43 -6.08
CA ASP A 61 6.45 -9.53 -7.03
C ASP A 61 7.04 -10.77 -6.35
N ALA A 62 8.04 -10.58 -5.49
CA ALA A 62 8.65 -11.67 -4.73
C ALA A 62 7.68 -12.36 -3.75
N LEU A 63 6.64 -11.66 -3.29
CA LEU A 63 5.59 -12.21 -2.44
C LEU A 63 4.49 -12.94 -3.22
N GLY A 64 4.60 -13.01 -4.55
CA GLY A 64 3.57 -13.56 -5.42
C GLY A 64 2.36 -12.64 -5.58
N GLY A 65 2.46 -11.39 -5.11
CA GLY A 65 1.61 -10.34 -5.63
C GLY A 65 2.06 -10.11 -7.04
N SER A 66 1.29 -10.57 -8.03
CA SER A 66 1.56 -10.20 -9.42
C SER A 66 1.53 -8.68 -9.49
N GLY A 67 2.71 -8.05 -9.48
CA GLY A 67 2.90 -6.66 -9.80
C GLY A 67 2.33 -6.40 -11.17
N LEU A 68 2.04 -5.13 -11.43
CA LEU A 68 1.34 -4.61 -12.60
C LEU A 68 2.03 -5.01 -13.91
N GLY A 69 1.86 -6.27 -14.32
CA GLY A 69 2.39 -6.86 -15.53
C GLY A 69 1.48 -6.57 -16.71
N GLY A 70 1.63 -5.37 -17.28
CA GLY A 70 1.42 -5.08 -18.70
C GLY A 70 -0.03 -5.02 -19.23
N SER A 71 -0.49 -3.80 -19.52
CA SER A 71 -1.00 -3.34 -20.84
C SER A 71 -1.84 -2.07 -20.69
N GLU A 72 -1.73 -1.17 -21.68
CA GLU A 72 -2.51 0.07 -21.88
C GLU A 72 -2.00 1.39 -21.27
N LEU A 73 -0.72 1.74 -21.47
CA LEU A 73 -0.37 3.13 -21.81
C LEU A 73 -0.02 3.16 -23.31
N GLY A 74 -1.06 3.23 -24.12
CA GLY A 74 -0.96 3.11 -25.58
C GLY A 74 -2.30 3.32 -26.27
N ARG A 75 -3.05 4.34 -25.86
CA ARG A 75 -4.12 4.99 -26.63
C ARG A 75 -4.22 6.46 -26.25
#